data_AF-A0A0Q9PUD5-F1
#
_entry.id   AF-A0A0Q9PUD5-F1
#
_cell.length_a   1.000
_cell.length_b   1.000
_cell.length_c   1.000
_cell.angle_alpha   90.00
_cell.angle_beta   90.00
_cell.angle_gamma   90.00
#
_symmetry.space_group_name_H-M   'P 1'
#
loop_
_entity.id
_entity.type
_entity.pdbx_description
1 polymer ?
#
loop_
_entity_poly.entity_id
_entity_poly.type
_entity_poly.pdbx_seq_one_letter_code
_entity_poly.pdbx_strand_id
1 'polypeptide(L)'
;MEHGAVTDEVEVRCGLGAATLLLLAAVGPAGFDGVALLLVATTVLAHFLDATRALLLGLTGWALATGFAVNTAGELTLAPWDAVRLGVFVLVAAGVAARRERR
;
A
#
# COMPACT_ATOMS: atom_id res chain seq x y z
N MET A 1 -17.88 -11.17 27.84
CA MET A 1 -16.84 -11.56 26.87
C MET A 1 -17.29 -11.02 25.53
N GLU A 2 -16.86 -9.82 25.21
CA GLU A 2 -17.22 -9.15 23.96
C GLU A 2 -16.39 -9.78 22.84
N HIS A 3 -17.04 -10.46 21.90
CA HIS A 3 -16.40 -10.87 20.67
C HIS A 3 -16.28 -9.62 19.80
N GLY A 4 -15.29 -8.76 20.09
CA GLY A 4 -14.87 -7.74 19.14
C GLY A 4 -14.51 -8.43 17.83
N ALA A 5 -15.02 -7.92 16.71
CA ALA A 5 -14.70 -8.49 15.40
C ALA A 5 -13.17 -8.57 15.25
N VAL A 6 -12.63 -9.69 14.77
CA VAL A 6 -11.16 -9.93 14.63
C VAL A 6 -10.44 -8.79 13.87
N THR A 7 -11.16 -8.02 13.05
CA THR A 7 -10.68 -6.84 12.34
C THR A 7 -10.58 -5.57 13.18
N ASP A 8 -10.85 -5.59 14.49
CA ASP A 8 -10.76 -4.39 15.32
C ASP A 8 -9.31 -3.97 15.60
N GLU A 9 -8.40 -4.94 15.57
CA GLU A 9 -6.98 -4.69 15.74
C GLU A 9 -6.37 -4.07 14.48
N VAL A 10 -5.68 -2.94 14.66
CA VAL A 10 -5.02 -2.20 13.56
C VAL A 10 -3.97 -3.06 12.85
N GLU A 11 -3.35 -3.99 13.57
CA GLU A 11 -2.39 -4.94 13.03
C GLU A 11 -3.03 -5.92 12.04
N VAL A 12 -4.23 -6.41 12.36
CA VAL A 12 -5.01 -7.26 11.45
C VAL A 12 -5.41 -6.49 10.20
N ARG A 13 -5.84 -5.23 10.34
CA ARG A 13 -6.14 -4.36 9.18
C ARG A 13 -4.92 -4.13 8.31
N CYS A 14 -3.76 -3.91 8.92
CA CYS A 14 -2.50 -3.73 8.19
C CYS A 14 -2.13 -5.00 7.41
N GLY A 15 -2.21 -6.17 8.05
CA GLY A 15 -1.98 -7.46 7.40
C GLY A 15 -2.94 -7.74 6.25
N LEU A 16 -4.24 -7.48 6.45
CA LEU A 16 -5.26 -7.61 5.41
C LEU A 16 -5.01 -6.66 4.24
N GLY A 17 -4.59 -5.42 4.53
CA GLY A 17 -4.22 -4.45 3.52
C GLY A 17 -3.03 -4.91 2.68
N ALA A 18 -1.97 -5.41 3.32
CA ALA A 18 -0.82 -5.96 2.61
C ALA A 18 -1.19 -7.18 1.75
N ALA A 19 -2.01 -8.10 2.27
CA ALA A 19 -2.51 -9.25 1.51
C ALA A 19 -3.36 -8.81 0.30
N THR A 20 -4.21 -7.80 0.49
CA THR A 20 -5.03 -7.24 -0.60
C THR A 20 -4.14 -6.65 -1.70
N LEU A 21 -3.11 -5.88 -1.33
CA LEU A 21 -2.17 -5.34 -2.31
C LEU A 21 -1.41 -6.43 -3.06
N LEU A 22 -0.99 -7.50 -2.36
CA LEU A 22 -0.32 -8.64 -2.98
C LEU A 22 -1.20 -9.32 -4.03
N LEU A 23 -2.47 -9.57 -3.70
CA LEU A 23 -3.43 -10.16 -4.63
C LEU A 23 -3.65 -9.27 -5.85
N LEU A 24 -3.86 -7.96 -5.64
CA LEU A 24 -4.02 -7.01 -6.73
C LEU A 24 -2.78 -6.91 -7.60
N ALA A 25 -1.58 -6.98 -7.03
CA ALA A 25 -0.34 -6.99 -7.78
C ALA A 25 -0.17 -8.27 -8.62
N ALA A 26 -0.58 -9.42 -8.08
CA ALA A 26 -0.45 -10.71 -8.75
C ALA A 26 -1.42 -10.88 -9.93
N VAL A 27 -2.63 -10.33 -9.85
CA VAL A 27 -3.68 -10.49 -10.89
C VAL A 27 -3.94 -9.23 -11.71
N GLY A 28 -3.37 -8.11 -11.29
CA GLY A 28 -3.60 -6.80 -11.89
C GLY A 28 -2.89 -6.61 -13.24
N PRO A 29 -3.23 -5.54 -13.96
CA PRO A 29 -2.56 -5.20 -15.21
C PRO A 29 -1.11 -4.78 -14.96
N ALA A 30 -0.23 -5.03 -15.93
CA ALA A 30 1.12 -4.48 -15.93
C ALA A 30 1.12 -3.00 -16.38
N GLY A 31 2.26 -2.33 -16.20
CA GLY A 31 2.49 -0.95 -16.63
C GLY A 31 1.78 0.08 -15.76
N PHE A 32 1.42 1.20 -16.39
CA PHE A 32 0.86 2.36 -15.70
C PHE A 32 -0.42 2.05 -14.93
N ASP A 33 -1.33 1.26 -15.52
CA ASP A 33 -2.62 0.93 -14.92
C ASP A 33 -2.46 0.11 -13.63
N GLY A 34 -1.48 -0.80 -13.60
CA GLY A 34 -1.16 -1.57 -12.39
C GLY A 34 -0.61 -0.69 -11.26
N VAL A 35 0.28 0.24 -11.60
CA VAL A 35 0.83 1.21 -10.64
C VAL A 35 -0.29 2.10 -10.08
N ALA A 36 -1.17 2.60 -10.95
CA ALA A 36 -2.29 3.45 -10.54
C ALA A 36 -3.29 2.68 -9.65
N LEU A 37 -3.63 1.45 -10.01
CA LEU A 37 -4.49 0.56 -9.22
C LEU A 37 -3.92 0.35 -7.81
N LEU A 38 -2.64 -0.02 -7.71
CA LEU A 38 -1.99 -0.25 -6.42
C LEU A 38 -1.88 1.02 -5.59
N LEU A 39 -1.61 2.18 -6.21
CA LEU A 39 -1.57 3.45 -5.51
C LEU A 39 -2.93 3.82 -4.92
N VAL A 40 -4.01 3.65 -5.69
CA VAL A 40 -5.38 3.90 -5.22
C VAL A 40 -5.72 2.95 -4.07
N ALA A 41 -5.44 1.65 -4.22
CA ALA A 41 -5.69 0.65 -3.19
C ALA A 41 -4.92 0.97 -1.90
N THR A 42 -3.62 1.30 -1.99
CA THR A 42 -2.82 1.72 -0.84
C THR A 42 -3.41 2.94 -0.16
N THR A 43 -3.85 3.93 -0.93
CA THR A 43 -4.45 5.17 -0.40
C THR A 43 -5.74 4.88 0.39
N VAL A 44 -6.61 4.04 -0.17
CA VAL A 44 -7.88 3.65 0.47
C VAL A 44 -7.62 2.84 1.73
N LEU A 45 -6.72 1.86 1.69
CA LEU A 45 -6.40 0.99 2.82
C LEU A 45 -5.69 1.75 3.95
N ALA A 46 -4.79 2.68 3.62
CA ALA A 46 -4.08 3.51 4.59
C ALA A 46 -5.03 4.39 5.42
N HIS A 47 -6.23 4.70 4.90
CA HIS A 47 -7.25 5.43 5.65
C HIS A 47 -7.68 4.73 6.96
N PHE A 48 -7.55 3.41 7.03
CA PHE A 48 -7.97 2.62 8.19
C PHE A 48 -6.84 2.32 9.18
N LEU A 49 -5.65 2.88 8.96
CA LEU A 49 -4.45 2.64 9.75
C LEU A 49 -3.99 3.91 10.48
N ASP A 50 -3.14 3.75 11.48
CA ASP A 50 -2.31 4.85 12.00
C ASP A 50 -1.11 5.14 11.08
N ALA A 51 -0.46 6.28 11.32
CA ALA A 51 0.64 6.77 10.50
C ALA A 51 1.78 5.74 10.33
N THR A 52 2.16 5.02 11.38
CA THR A 52 3.28 4.06 11.32
C THR A 52 2.96 2.88 10.42
N ARG A 53 1.78 2.25 10.59
CA ARG A 53 1.37 1.13 9.72
C ARG A 53 1.03 1.61 8.31
N ALA A 54 0.54 2.84 8.14
CA ALA A 54 0.34 3.43 6.83
C ALA A 54 1.65 3.64 6.05
N LEU A 55 2.75 4.02 6.73
CA LEU A 55 4.09 4.08 6.11
C LEU A 55 4.54 2.71 5.61
N LEU A 56 4.38 1.66 6.44
CA LEU A 56 4.69 0.28 6.05
C LEU A 56 3.85 -0.18 4.86
N LEU A 57 2.57 0.17 4.84
CA LEU A 57 1.67 -0.14 3.74
C LEU A 57 2.07 0.61 2.45
N GLY A 58 2.50 1.87 2.56
CA GLY A 58 3.05 2.66 1.46
C GLY A 58 4.31 2.01 0.86
N LEU A 59 5.24 1.59 1.71
CA LEU A 59 6.43 0.84 1.30
C LEU A 59 6.06 -0.47 0.58
N THR A 60 5.07 -1.19 1.10
CA THR A 60 4.58 -2.44 0.53
C THR A 60 3.95 -2.20 -0.85
N GLY A 61 3.09 -1.18 -0.97
CA GLY A 61 2.45 -0.81 -2.23
C GLY A 61 3.47 -0.42 -3.30
N TRP A 62 4.50 0.34 -2.95
CA TRP A 62 5.60 0.67 -3.85
C TRP A 62 6.37 -0.58 -4.31
N ALA A 63 6.73 -1.46 -3.38
CA ALA A 63 7.50 -2.66 -3.69
C ALA A 63 6.75 -3.58 -4.66
N LEU A 64 5.44 -3.75 -4.43
CA LEU A 64 4.58 -4.54 -5.30
C LEU A 64 4.34 -3.86 -6.65
N ALA A 65 4.15 -2.55 -6.69
CA ALA A 65 4.01 -1.83 -7.96
C ALA A 65 5.28 -1.92 -8.81
N THR A 66 6.45 -1.79 -8.19
CA THR A 66 7.73 -1.90 -8.89
C THR A 66 7.98 -3.34 -9.34
N GLY A 67 7.76 -4.32 -8.46
CA GLY A 67 8.05 -5.72 -8.73
C GLY A 67 7.02 -6.45 -9.60
N PHE A 68 5.78 -5.98 -9.73
CA PHE A 68 4.76 -6.68 -10.53
C PHE A 68 4.21 -5.85 -11.68
N ALA A 69 4.04 -4.53 -11.49
CA ALA A 69 3.50 -3.67 -12.53
C ALA A 69 4.60 -3.11 -13.44
N VAL A 70 5.77 -2.73 -12.88
CA VAL A 70 6.86 -2.12 -13.66
C VAL A 70 7.82 -3.18 -14.20
N ASN A 71 8.34 -4.03 -13.33
CA ASN A 71 9.24 -5.11 -13.71
C ASN A 71 8.43 -6.40 -13.71
N THR A 72 8.12 -6.97 -14.87
CA THR A 72 7.26 -8.16 -14.97
C THR A 72 7.85 -9.44 -14.36
N ALA A 73 9.08 -9.38 -13.84
CA ALA A 73 9.81 -10.50 -13.25
C ALA A 73 9.90 -10.49 -11.71
N GLY A 74 9.29 -9.54 -10.99
CA GLY A 74 9.46 -9.47 -9.53
C GLY A 74 10.66 -8.65 -9.06
N GLU A 75 11.37 -7.98 -9.95
CA GLU A 75 12.64 -7.32 -9.63
C GLU A 75 12.43 -5.92 -9.04
N LEU A 76 13.10 -5.62 -7.93
CA LEU A 76 13.15 -4.28 -7.36
C LEU A 76 14.31 -3.51 -7.99
N THR A 77 13.98 -2.56 -8.86
CA THR A 77 14.95 -1.59 -9.38
C THR A 77 14.93 -0.33 -8.51
N LEU A 78 16.09 0.34 -8.42
CA LEU A 78 16.22 1.66 -7.83
C LEU A 78 16.48 2.68 -8.93
N ALA A 79 15.74 2.59 -10.04
CA ALA A 79 15.84 3.60 -11.08
C ALA A 79 15.29 4.94 -10.53
N PRO A 80 15.67 6.10 -11.11
CA PRO A 80 15.22 7.41 -10.63
C PRO A 80 13.69 7.51 -10.51
N TRP A 81 12.96 6.89 -11.44
CA TRP A 81 11.50 6.84 -11.42
C TRP A 81 10.92 5.98 -10.29
N ASP A 82 11.65 4.98 -9.81
CA ASP A 82 11.21 4.13 -8.69
C ASP A 82 11.32 4.88 -7.36
N ALA A 83 12.35 5.72 -7.20
CA ALA A 83 12.47 6.61 -6.04
C ALA A 83 11.31 7.62 -5.98
N VAL A 84 10.87 8.14 -7.13
CA VAL A 84 9.68 9.01 -7.21
C VAL A 84 8.42 8.25 -6.79
N ARG A 85 8.22 7.03 -7.32
CA ARG A 85 7.06 6.18 -6.94
C ARG A 85 7.07 5.87 -5.44
N LEU A 86 8.22 5.53 -4.87
CA LEU A 86 8.39 5.30 -3.44
C LEU A 86 7.90 6.51 -2.64
N GLY A 87 8.39 7.70 -3.00
CA GLY A 87 7.96 8.95 -2.37
C GLY A 87 6.45 9.15 -2.47
N VAL A 88 5.86 8.93 -3.64
CA VAL A 88 4.41 9.08 -3.86
C VAL A 88 3.61 8.12 -2.99
N PHE A 89 3.92 6.82 -3.00
CA PHE A 89 3.19 5.82 -2.20
C PHE A 89 3.28 6.10 -0.71
N VAL A 90 4.48 6.38 -0.20
CA VAL A 90 4.72 6.61 1.23
C VAL A 90 4.05 7.91 1.69
N LEU A 91 4.22 9.01 0.94
CA LEU A 91 3.66 10.31 1.32
C LEU A 91 2.14 10.33 1.26
N VAL A 92 1.54 9.69 0.25
CA VAL A 92 0.08 9.62 0.13
C VAL A 92 -0.51 8.78 1.27
N ALA A 93 0.05 7.60 1.54
CA ALA A 93 -0.41 6.74 2.62
C ALA A 93 -0.31 7.43 3.99
N ALA A 94 0.86 8.00 4.30
CA ALA A 94 1.07 8.73 5.55
C ALA A 94 0.18 9.99 5.63
N GLY A 95 0.04 10.71 4.52
CA GLY A 95 -0.77 11.94 4.46
C GLY A 95 -2.24 11.68 4.73
N VAL A 96 -2.80 10.58 4.22
CA VAL A 96 -4.20 10.20 4.49
C VAL A 96 -4.38 9.75 5.94
N ALA A 97 -3.49 8.91 6.46
CA ALA A 97 -3.55 8.46 7.84
C ALA A 97 -3.40 9.61 8.84
N ALA A 98 -2.42 10.50 8.64
CA ALA A 98 -2.19 11.66 9.51
C ALA A 98 -3.36 12.65 9.51
N ARG A 99 -4.07 12.82 8.38
CA ARG A 99 -5.27 13.66 8.31
C ARG A 99 -6.43 13.08 9.11
N ARG A 100 -6.52 11.75 9.19
CA ARG A 100 -7.54 11.07 9.99
C ARG A 100 -7.26 11.24 11.48
N GLU A 101 -6.01 11.10 11.92
CA GLU A 101 -5.63 11.26 13.34
C GLU A 101 -5.89 12.67 13.89
N ARG A 102 -5.94 13.68 13.01
CA ARG A 102 -6.22 15.08 13.38
C ARG A 102 -7.71 15.43 13.46
N ARG A 103 -8.61 14.51 13.10
CA ARG A 103 -10.06 14.71 13.12
C ARG A 103 -10.67 13.96 14.30
#